data_AF-A0A3D3ZGT6-F1
#
_entry.id   AF-A0A3D3ZGT6-F1
#
_cell.length_a   1.000
_cell.length_b   1.000
_cell.length_c   1.000
_cell.angle_alpha   90.00
_cell.angle_beta   90.00
_cell.angle_gamma   90.00
#
_symmetry.space_group_name_H-M   'P 1'
#
loop_
_entity.id
_entity.type
_entity.pdbx_description
1 polymer ?
#
loop_
_entity_poly.entity_id
_entity_poly.type
_entity_poly.pdbx_seq_one_letter_code
_entity_poly.pdbx_strand_id
1 'polypeptide(L)'
;MYLLSPPQLQLTRDDFLFWSARGIRIIEISSEKDIPGDCHFWYWTRIQQERFASREEYHDAMKERFIVTPKLLNDYANKDMILLDPLPRVGTIDPAVDADKRAQYFRSQIRNGLYTRMALLALLLGMA
;
A
#
# COMPACT_ATOMS: atom_id res chain seq x y z
N MET A 1 -5.42 7.39 9.47
CA MET A 1 -5.07 6.65 8.26
C MET A 1 -5.06 7.63 7.11
N TYR A 2 -3.96 7.73 6.38
CA TYR A 2 -3.83 8.61 5.21
C TYR A 2 -4.00 7.76 3.96
N LEU A 3 -4.87 8.19 3.05
CA LEU A 3 -5.15 7.51 1.79
C LEU A 3 -4.65 8.36 0.64
N LEU A 4 -3.70 7.83 -0.12
CA LEU A 4 -3.14 8.47 -1.31
C LEU A 4 -3.52 7.64 -2.54
N SER A 5 -4.33 8.21 -3.42
CA SER A 5 -4.78 7.56 -4.65
C SER A 5 -5.14 8.58 -5.72
N PRO A 6 -5.02 8.24 -7.02
CA PRO A 6 -5.61 9.05 -8.09
C PRO A 6 -7.10 9.28 -7.83
N PRO A 7 -7.69 10.39 -8.32
CA PRO A 7 -9.10 10.72 -8.06
C PRO A 7 -10.07 9.59 -8.39
N GLN A 8 -9.88 8.90 -9.53
CA GLN A 8 -10.73 7.78 -9.95
C GLN A 8 -10.56 6.49 -9.12
N LEU A 9 -9.55 6.41 -8.25
CA LEU A 9 -9.25 5.25 -7.40
C LEU A 9 -9.40 5.54 -5.91
N GLN A 10 -10.05 6.66 -5.56
CA GLN A 10 -10.37 6.99 -4.18
C GLN A 10 -11.30 5.97 -3.54
N LEU A 11 -11.26 5.93 -2.20
CA LEU A 11 -12.17 5.09 -1.42
C LEU A 11 -13.62 5.49 -1.74
N THR A 12 -14.49 4.48 -1.90
CA THR A 12 -15.91 4.77 -2.13
C THR A 12 -16.47 5.58 -0.96
N ARG A 13 -17.44 6.46 -1.22
CA ARG A 13 -18.02 7.27 -0.14
C ARG A 13 -18.72 6.40 0.90
N ASP A 14 -19.30 5.29 0.49
CA ASP A 14 -19.92 4.32 1.39
C ASP A 14 -18.89 3.70 2.34
N ASP A 15 -17.74 3.22 1.82
CA ASP A 15 -16.66 2.69 2.65
C ASP A 15 -16.07 3.76 3.57
N PHE A 16 -15.85 4.97 3.05
CA PHE A 16 -15.35 6.10 3.84
C PHE A 16 -16.25 6.37 5.05
N LEU A 17 -17.57 6.48 4.82
CA LEU A 17 -18.55 6.72 5.88
C LEU A 17 -18.64 5.54 6.84
N PHE A 18 -18.62 4.31 6.33
CA PHE A 18 -18.68 3.08 7.12
C PHE A 18 -17.53 3.00 8.14
N TRP A 19 -16.30 3.31 7.72
CA TRP A 19 -15.13 3.27 8.59
C TRP A 19 -15.03 4.48 9.50
N SER A 20 -15.40 5.67 9.01
CA SER A 20 -15.44 6.89 9.83
C SER A 20 -16.43 6.77 10.99
N ALA A 21 -17.60 6.18 10.74
CA ALA A 21 -18.61 5.92 11.78
C ALA A 21 -18.13 4.96 12.88
N ARG A 22 -17.08 4.16 12.62
CA ARG A 22 -16.43 3.26 13.60
C ARG A 22 -15.26 3.93 14.34
N GLY A 23 -15.08 5.24 14.17
CA GLY A 23 -14.03 6.00 14.83
C GLY A 23 -12.66 5.94 14.14
N ILE A 24 -12.57 5.36 12.93
CA ILE A 24 -11.33 5.41 12.16
C ILE A 24 -11.19 6.80 11.53
N ARG A 25 -10.20 7.57 11.97
CA ARG A 25 -9.85 8.84 11.33
C ARG A 25 -9.19 8.58 9.98
N ILE A 26 -9.92 8.83 8.90
CA ILE A 26 -9.46 8.76 7.50
C ILE A 26 -9.18 10.16 6.98
N ILE A 27 -8.04 10.34 6.33
CA ILE A 27 -7.63 11.58 5.68
C ILE A 27 -7.22 11.24 4.25
N GLU A 28 -7.94 11.75 3.27
CA GLU A 28 -7.60 11.60 1.85
C GLU A 28 -6.59 12.70 1.47
N ILE A 29 -5.47 12.30 0.88
CA ILE A 29 -4.41 13.20 0.41
C ILE A 29 -4.21 13.00 -1.10
N SER A 30 -3.75 14.05 -1.79
CA SER A 30 -3.63 14.05 -3.26
C SER A 30 -2.18 14.10 -3.76
N SER A 31 -1.20 14.31 -2.89
CA SER A 31 0.22 14.31 -3.25
C SER A 31 1.05 13.56 -2.21
N GLU A 32 2.17 12.98 -2.65
CA GLU A 32 3.15 12.36 -1.77
C GLU A 32 3.77 13.36 -0.79
N LYS A 33 3.74 14.66 -1.12
CA LYS A 33 4.21 15.75 -0.26
C LYS A 33 3.37 15.91 1.01
N ASP A 34 2.12 15.46 0.96
CA ASP A 34 1.18 15.56 2.07
C ASP A 34 1.29 14.34 3.00
N ILE A 35 2.19 13.40 2.72
CA ILE A 35 2.48 12.28 3.62
C ILE A 35 3.15 12.84 4.89
N PRO A 36 2.58 12.61 6.08
CA PRO A 36 3.17 13.07 7.32
C PRO A 36 4.52 12.40 7.60
N GLY A 37 5.47 13.18 8.13
CA GLY A 37 6.79 12.66 8.51
C GLY A 37 6.75 11.63 9.66
N ASP A 38 5.66 11.57 10.43
CA ASP A 38 5.40 10.55 11.46
C ASP A 38 4.57 9.36 10.94
N CYS A 39 4.42 9.22 9.61
CA CYS A 39 3.82 8.05 9.00
C CYS A 39 4.79 6.85 9.04
N HIS A 40 4.60 5.97 10.01
CA HIS A 40 5.48 4.82 10.27
C HIS A 40 5.24 3.61 9.35
N PHE A 41 4.12 3.55 8.63
CA PHE A 41 3.75 2.41 7.79
C PHE A 41 3.22 2.88 6.44
N TRP A 42 3.93 2.52 5.37
CA TRP A 42 3.50 2.74 4.01
C TRP A 42 3.07 1.41 3.41
N TYR A 43 1.79 1.28 3.11
CA TYR A 43 1.24 0.11 2.43
C TYR A 43 0.90 0.49 0.99
N TRP A 44 1.81 0.17 0.09
CA TRP A 44 1.69 0.53 -1.32
C TRP A 44 1.01 -0.58 -2.10
N THR A 45 0.26 -0.23 -3.14
CA THR A 45 -0.46 -1.20 -3.97
C THR A 45 -0.24 -0.92 -5.45
N ARG A 46 -0.37 -1.97 -6.27
CA ARG A 46 -0.48 -1.80 -7.73
C ARG A 46 -1.87 -1.35 -8.13
N ILE A 47 -1.95 -0.65 -9.26
CA ILE A 47 -3.22 -0.44 -9.95
C ILE A 47 -3.68 -1.79 -10.55
N GLN A 48 -4.93 -2.16 -10.30
CA GLN A 48 -5.46 -3.49 -10.66
C GLN A 48 -6.11 -3.45 -12.04
N GLN A 49 -5.29 -3.64 -13.09
CA GLN A 49 -5.72 -3.64 -14.49
C GLN A 49 -6.98 -4.48 -14.74
N GLU A 50 -7.07 -5.65 -14.10
CA GLU A 50 -8.17 -6.59 -14.23
C GLU A 50 -9.54 -6.09 -13.72
N ARG A 51 -9.59 -4.90 -13.08
CA ARG A 51 -10.81 -4.29 -12.56
C ARG A 51 -11.37 -3.17 -13.42
N PHE A 52 -10.66 -2.73 -14.45
CA PHE A 52 -11.11 -1.65 -15.32
C PHE A 52 -12.01 -2.18 -16.44
N ALA A 53 -13.00 -1.38 -16.83
CA ALA A 53 -13.92 -1.74 -17.92
C ALA A 53 -13.25 -1.65 -19.30
N SER A 54 -12.26 -0.76 -19.44
CA SER A 54 -11.51 -0.54 -20.67
C SER A 54 -10.00 -0.44 -20.41
N ARG A 55 -9.20 -0.64 -21.46
CA ARG A 55 -7.74 -0.46 -21.37
C ARG A 55 -7.40 1.02 -21.24
N GLU A 56 -8.16 1.88 -21.90
CA GLU A 56 -7.99 3.33 -21.89
C GLU A 56 -8.07 3.88 -20.46
N GLU A 57 -9.10 3.50 -19.70
CA GLU A 57 -9.24 3.89 -18.28
C GLU A 57 -8.06 3.43 -17.42
N TYR A 58 -7.59 2.20 -17.64
CA TYR A 58 -6.41 1.68 -16.95
C TYR A 58 -5.15 2.48 -17.30
N HIS A 59 -4.94 2.79 -18.58
CA HIS A 59 -3.81 3.57 -19.04
C HIS A 59 -3.83 5.00 -18.45
N ASP A 60 -5.00 5.61 -18.34
CA ASP A 60 -5.15 6.93 -17.71
C ASP A 60 -4.85 6.87 -16.22
N ALA A 61 -5.38 5.88 -15.49
CA ALA A 61 -5.02 5.65 -14.09
C ALA A 61 -3.52 5.40 -13.89
N MET A 62 -2.87 4.69 -14.82
CA MET A 62 -1.42 4.46 -14.78
C MET A 62 -0.60 5.73 -14.97
N LYS A 63 -1.09 6.74 -15.70
CA LYS A 63 -0.37 8.03 -15.86
C LYS A 63 -0.31 8.81 -14.56
N GLU A 64 -1.34 8.68 -13.73
CA GLU A 64 -1.46 9.38 -12.44
C GLU A 64 -0.99 8.56 -11.24
N ARG A 65 -0.42 7.37 -11.49
CA ARG A 65 0.04 6.48 -10.42
C ARG A 65 1.14 7.12 -9.58
N PHE A 66 1.16 6.81 -8.30
CA PHE A 66 2.24 7.17 -7.41
C PHE A 66 3.33 6.09 -7.37
N ILE A 67 4.59 6.51 -7.48
CA ILE A 67 5.74 5.60 -7.58
C ILE A 67 6.64 5.83 -6.37
N VAL A 68 6.88 4.77 -5.59
CA VAL A 68 7.90 4.82 -4.54
C VAL A 68 9.28 4.78 -5.19
N THR A 69 10.04 5.85 -5.00
CA THR A 69 11.43 5.97 -5.45
C THR A 69 12.36 6.19 -4.24
N PRO A 70 13.68 5.96 -4.37
CA PRO A 70 14.63 6.30 -3.31
C PRO A 70 14.56 7.78 -2.90
N LYS A 71 14.32 8.67 -3.87
CA LYS A 71 14.13 10.10 -3.60
C LYS A 71 12.90 10.36 -2.73
N LEU A 72 11.75 9.77 -3.06
CA LEU A 72 10.53 9.92 -2.27
C LEU A 72 10.74 9.50 -0.82
N LEU A 73 11.40 8.35 -0.62
CA LEU A 73 11.68 7.85 0.71
C LEU A 73 12.64 8.76 1.49
N ASN A 74 13.61 9.39 0.83
CA ASN A 74 14.54 10.30 1.49
C ASN A 74 13.90 11.66 1.83
N ASP A 75 13.00 12.13 0.97
CA ASP A 75 12.35 13.43 1.14
C ASP A 75 11.25 13.40 2.21
N TYR A 76 10.44 12.33 2.28
CA TYR A 76 9.19 12.34 3.07
C TYR A 76 9.07 11.22 4.10
N ALA A 77 9.81 10.11 3.97
CA ALA A 77 9.63 8.98 4.88
C ALA A 77 10.50 9.09 6.13
N ASN A 78 9.94 8.68 7.27
CA ASN A 78 10.70 8.46 8.49
C ASN A 78 11.82 7.41 8.26
N LYS A 79 12.95 7.56 8.95
CA LYS A 79 14.09 6.64 8.95
C LYS A 79 13.73 5.20 9.35
N ASP A 80 12.71 5.04 10.18
CA ASP A 80 12.25 3.74 10.73
C ASP A 80 10.88 3.33 10.16
N MET A 81 10.40 4.01 9.10
CA MET A 81 9.17 3.65 8.40
C MET A 81 9.28 2.26 7.76
N ILE A 82 8.19 1.49 7.77
CA ILE A 82 8.09 0.18 7.12
C ILE A 82 7.28 0.30 5.83
N LEU A 83 7.91 -0.05 4.70
CA LEU A 83 7.28 -0.12 3.39
C LEU A 83 6.88 -1.57 3.07
N LEU A 84 5.59 -1.77 2.82
CA LEU A 84 4.96 -3.04 2.44
C LEU A 84 4.27 -2.91 1.09
N ASP A 85 4.13 -4.04 0.41
CA ASP A 85 3.40 -4.18 -0.85
C ASP A 85 2.81 -5.60 -0.90
N PRO A 86 1.52 -5.79 -1.22
CA PRO A 86 0.89 -7.10 -1.23
C PRO A 86 1.43 -8.05 -2.30
N LEU A 87 2.15 -7.52 -3.29
CA LEU A 87 2.64 -8.18 -4.49
C LEU A 87 1.53 -8.72 -5.41
N PRO A 88 1.84 -8.94 -6.72
CA PRO A 88 3.04 -8.49 -7.41
C PRO A 88 3.08 -6.95 -7.57
N ARG A 89 4.27 -6.36 -7.47
CA ARG A 89 4.46 -4.94 -7.80
C ARG A 89 4.51 -4.74 -9.32
N VAL A 90 3.85 -3.70 -9.83
CA VAL A 90 3.86 -3.34 -11.26
C VAL A 90 3.94 -1.83 -11.40
N GLY A 91 5.13 -1.31 -11.69
CA GLY A 91 5.33 0.11 -12.02
C GLY A 91 5.06 1.10 -10.88
N THR A 92 4.82 0.65 -9.65
CA THR A 92 4.49 1.47 -8.47
C THR A 92 5.60 1.54 -7.42
N ILE A 93 6.63 0.69 -7.53
CA ILE A 93 7.84 0.74 -6.69
C ILE A 93 9.05 0.55 -7.61
N ASP A 94 9.99 1.50 -7.56
CA ASP A 94 11.27 1.41 -8.26
C ASP A 94 12.11 0.25 -7.69
N PRO A 95 12.66 -0.66 -8.51
CA PRO A 95 13.53 -1.74 -8.05
C PRO A 95 14.73 -1.26 -7.19
N ALA A 96 15.22 -0.04 -7.38
CA ALA A 96 16.29 0.52 -6.55
C ALA A 96 15.91 0.62 -5.06
N VAL A 97 14.60 0.64 -4.74
CA VAL A 97 14.07 0.65 -3.38
C VAL A 97 14.32 -0.68 -2.65
N ASP A 98 14.59 -1.79 -3.36
CA ASP A 98 14.86 -3.10 -2.74
C ASP A 98 16.07 -3.09 -1.79
N ALA A 99 17.05 -2.25 -2.10
CA ALA A 99 18.25 -2.06 -1.28
C ALA A 99 17.95 -1.33 0.05
N ASP A 100 16.88 -0.53 0.10
CA ASP A 100 16.50 0.25 1.28
C ASP A 100 16.07 -0.67 2.43
N LYS A 101 16.57 -0.41 3.64
CA LYS A 101 16.23 -1.20 4.83
C LYS A 101 14.75 -1.11 5.21
N ARG A 102 14.05 -0.06 4.78
CA ARG A 102 12.63 0.18 5.02
C ARG A 102 11.74 -0.73 4.17
N ALA A 103 12.25 -1.24 3.05
CA ALA A 103 11.53 -2.16 2.16
C ALA A 103 11.44 -3.56 2.78
N GLN A 104 10.25 -3.93 3.24
CA GLN A 104 10.00 -5.16 3.99
C GLN A 104 9.17 -6.21 3.26
N TYR A 105 8.63 -5.87 2.08
CA TYR A 105 7.78 -6.75 1.27
C TYR A 105 8.44 -8.09 0.91
N PHE A 106 9.71 -8.11 0.50
CA PHE A 106 10.43 -9.38 0.27
C PHE A 106 11.09 -9.94 1.53
N ARG A 107 11.55 -9.09 2.46
CA ARG A 107 12.40 -9.50 3.59
C ARG A 107 11.62 -10.20 4.70
N SER A 108 10.49 -9.62 5.12
CA SER A 108 9.73 -10.11 6.26
C SER A 108 8.28 -10.43 5.91
N GLN A 109 7.61 -9.64 5.06
CA GLN A 109 6.19 -9.81 4.78
C GLN A 109 5.85 -11.20 4.18
N ILE A 110 6.58 -11.66 3.16
CA ILE A 110 6.33 -12.99 2.56
C ILE A 110 6.52 -14.10 3.59
N ARG A 111 7.61 -14.04 4.37
CA ARG A 111 7.89 -15.03 5.42
C ARG A 111 6.81 -15.03 6.50
N ASN A 112 6.35 -13.85 6.92
CA ASN A 112 5.25 -13.72 7.86
C ASN A 112 3.97 -14.33 7.29
N GLY A 113 3.71 -14.17 5.99
CA GLY A 113 2.60 -14.83 5.31
C GLY A 113 2.65 -16.36 5.36
N LEU A 114 3.83 -16.98 5.35
CA LEU A 114 3.97 -18.43 5.55
C LEU A 114 3.54 -18.82 6.97
N TYR A 115 4.13 -18.18 7.99
CA TYR A 115 3.86 -18.52 9.39
C TYR A 115 2.42 -18.21 9.81
N THR A 116 1.86 -17.09 9.36
CA THR A 116 0.45 -16.76 9.61
C THR A 116 -0.48 -17.83 9.06
N ARG A 117 -0.21 -18.35 7.85
CA ARG A 117 -1.03 -19.41 7.25
C ARG A 117 -0.85 -20.75 7.96
N MET A 118 0.37 -21.10 8.37
CA MET A 118 0.62 -22.29 9.19
C MET A 118 -0.17 -22.23 10.51
N ALA A 119 -0.10 -21.10 11.22
CA ALA A 119 -0.82 -20.90 12.46
C ALA A 119 -2.35 -20.96 12.26
N LEU A 120 -2.86 -20.32 11.20
CA LEU A 120 -4.28 -20.37 10.87
C LEU A 120 -4.75 -21.80 10.57
N LEU A 121 -3.98 -22.57 9.80
CA LEU A 121 -4.30 -23.96 9.52
C LEU A 121 -4.26 -24.83 10.78
N ALA A 122 -3.25 -24.65 11.64
CA ALA A 122 -3.18 -25.36 12.92
C ALA A 122 -4.41 -25.07 13.79
N LEU A 123 -4.83 -23.80 13.88
CA LEU A 123 -6.02 -23.39 14.63
C LEU A 123 -7.30 -24.03 14.07
N LEU A 124 -7.49 -23.99 12.75
CA LEU A 124 -8.68 -24.55 12.10
C LEU A 124 -8.77 -26.08 12.22
N LEU A 125 -7.62 -26.76 12.27
CA LEU A 125 -7.54 -28.22 12.40
C LEU A 125 -7.49 -28.70 13.86
N GLY A 126 -7.58 -27.80 14.85
CA GLY A 126 -7.53 -28.15 16.27
C GLY A 126 -6.15 -28.63 16.74
N MET A 127 -5.09 -28.15 16.11
CA MET A 127 -3.70 -28.53 16.34
C MET A 127 -2.86 -27.38 16.96
N ALA A 128 -3.53 -26.35 17.49
CA ALA A 128 -2.90 -25.17 18.09
C ALA A 128 -2.51 -25.40 19.56
#